data_AF-A0A920VSE5-F1
#
_entry.id   AF-A0A920VSE5-F1
#
_cell.length_a   1.000
_cell.length_b   1.000
_cell.length_c   1.000
_cell.angle_alpha   90.00
_cell.angle_beta   90.00
_cell.angle_gamma   90.00
#
_symmetry.space_group_name_H-M   'P 1'
#
loop_
_entity.id
_entity.type
_entity.pdbx_description
1 polymer ?
#
loop_
_entity_poly.entity_id
_entity_poly.type
_entity_poly.pdbx_seq_one_letter_code
_entity_poly.pdbx_strand_id
1 'polypeptide(L)'
;MFTGRLTIEIRDSRDRIVGFGARTLDGSEPKYLNTPQTDVFDKSSILYGLNWADESIRSMNEAIVVEGYMDVISAHEHGFTNVVASMGTAVTQNHLGTLARMLPRVEK
;
A
#
# COMPACT_ATOMS: atom_id res chain seq x y z
N MET A 1 -4.11 -8.26 20.06
CA MET A 1 -4.82 -7.53 18.98
C MET A 1 -4.78 -8.29 17.65
N PHE A 2 -3.68 -8.96 17.29
CA PHE A 2 -3.53 -9.68 16.01
C PHE A 2 -3.77 -11.21 16.09
N THR A 3 -4.07 -11.77 17.27
CA THR A 3 -4.31 -13.21 17.47
C THR A 3 -5.52 -13.69 16.67
N GLY A 4 -5.41 -14.85 16.01
CA GLY A 4 -6.50 -15.43 15.20
C GLY A 4 -6.72 -14.73 13.86
N ARG A 5 -5.77 -13.91 13.40
CA ARG A 5 -5.88 -13.11 12.17
C ARG A 5 -4.71 -13.39 11.24
N LEU A 6 -4.96 -13.35 9.93
CA LEU A 6 -3.90 -13.30 8.93
C LEU A 6 -3.20 -11.95 9.06
N THR A 7 -1.92 -11.96 9.42
CA THR A 7 -1.11 -10.74 9.57
C THR A 7 -0.42 -10.43 8.25
N ILE A 8 -0.47 -9.16 7.87
CA ILE A 8 0.03 -8.65 6.58
C ILE A 8 1.02 -7.53 6.91
N GLU A 9 2.26 -7.69 6.50
CA GLU A 9 3.30 -6.69 6.72
C GLU A 9 3.02 -5.45 5.90
N ILE A 10 3.19 -4.27 6.50
CA ILE A 10 3.17 -3.00 5.78
C ILE A 10 4.59 -2.45 5.76
N ARG A 11 5.09 -2.24 4.54
CA ARG A 11 6.45 -1.79 4.27
C ARG A 11 6.46 -0.38 3.70
N ASP A 12 7.48 0.40 4.05
CA ASP A 12 7.73 1.68 3.39
C ASP A 12 8.41 1.49 2.03
N SER A 13 8.64 2.57 1.29
CA SER A 13 9.30 2.52 -0.03
C SER A 13 10.75 2.03 0.00
N ARG A 14 11.36 1.91 1.19
CA ARG A 14 12.72 1.37 1.39
C ARG A 14 12.69 -0.08 1.88
N ASP A 15 11.55 -0.75 1.73
CA ASP A 15 11.31 -2.13 2.12
C ASP A 15 11.46 -2.39 3.64
N ARG A 16 11.29 -1.35 4.47
CA ARG A 16 11.32 -1.49 5.93
C ARG A 16 9.91 -1.74 6.45
N ILE A 17 9.74 -2.73 7.33
CA ILE A 17 8.46 -2.96 8.01
C ILE A 17 8.18 -1.78 8.94
N VAL A 18 7.06 -1.11 8.72
CA VAL A 18 6.61 0.06 9.47
C VAL A 18 5.29 -0.18 10.21
N GLY A 19 4.56 -1.21 9.85
CA GLY A 19 3.32 -1.59 10.51
C GLY A 19 2.79 -2.93 10.02
N PHE A 20 1.59 -3.26 10.49
CA PHE A 20 0.90 -4.50 10.15
C PHE A 20 -0.58 -4.23 9.91
N GLY A 21 -1.12 -4.87 8.88
CA GLY A 21 -2.53 -5.14 8.73
C GLY A 21 -2.86 -6.51 9.31
N ALA A 22 -4.12 -6.73 9.66
CA ALA A 22 -4.64 -8.03 10.03
C ALA A 22 -6.07 -8.23 9.55
N ARG A 23 -6.32 -9.38 8.96
CA ARG A 23 -7.64 -9.82 8.52
C ARG A 23 -8.13 -10.96 9.40
N THR A 24 -9.35 -10.86 9.89
CA THR A 24 -10.00 -11.98 10.57
C THR A 24 -10.12 -13.21 9.67
N LEU A 25 -9.89 -14.41 10.23
CA LEU A 25 -10.14 -15.69 9.57
C LEU A 25 -11.50 -16.30 9.94
N ASP A 26 -12.03 -15.94 11.11
CA ASP A 26 -13.27 -16.49 11.67
C ASP A 26 -14.47 -15.55 11.50
N GLY A 27 -14.28 -14.39 10.86
CA GLY A 27 -15.32 -13.38 10.66
C GLY A 27 -15.51 -12.44 11.85
N SER A 28 -14.67 -12.51 12.88
CA SER A 28 -14.70 -11.57 14.00
C SER A 28 -14.46 -10.10 13.59
N GLU A 29 -15.25 -9.19 14.17
CA GLU A 29 -15.12 -7.76 13.94
C GLU A 29 -13.99 -7.10 14.76
N PRO A 30 -13.34 -6.04 14.24
CA PRO A 30 -13.50 -5.52 12.88
C PRO A 30 -12.89 -6.48 11.85
N LYS A 31 -13.46 -6.58 10.64
CA LYS A 31 -12.90 -7.44 9.57
C LYS A 31 -11.41 -7.21 9.31
N TYR A 32 -10.98 -5.95 9.38
CA TYR A 32 -9.59 -5.53 9.23
C TYR A 32 -9.11 -4.66 10.40
N LEU A 33 -7.88 -4.88 10.83
CA LEU A 33 -7.15 -4.06 11.78
C LEU A 33 -5.85 -3.59 11.16
N ASN A 34 -5.53 -2.31 11.28
CA ASN A 34 -4.23 -1.78 10.88
C ASN A 34 -3.52 -1.23 12.11
N THR A 35 -2.19 -1.26 12.09
CA THR A 35 -1.37 -0.47 13.01
C THR A 35 -1.93 0.97 13.10
N PRO A 36 -2.12 1.52 14.32
CA PRO A 36 -2.51 2.92 14.49
C PRO A 36 -1.40 3.85 13.96
N GLN A 37 -1.68 5.14 13.83
CA GLN A 37 -0.65 6.13 13.48
C GLN A 37 0.56 6.02 14.42
N THR A 38 1.78 6.01 13.87
CA THR A 38 3.03 6.07 14.63
C THR A 38 4.02 6.99 13.92
N ASP A 39 5.16 7.29 14.56
CA ASP A 39 6.24 8.10 13.95
C ASP A 39 6.81 7.49 12.66
N VAL A 40 6.67 6.17 12.49
CA VAL A 40 7.14 5.44 11.31
C VAL A 40 6.00 4.96 10.41
N PHE A 41 4.75 5.05 10.86
CA PHE A 41 3.56 4.62 10.14
C PHE A 41 2.53 5.74 10.04
N ASP A 42 2.51 6.39 8.89
CA ASP A 42 1.54 7.43 8.56
C ASP A 42 0.66 6.99 7.39
N LYS A 43 -0.61 6.71 7.68
CA LYS A 43 -1.60 6.29 6.66
C LYS A 43 -1.82 7.37 5.61
N SER A 44 -1.54 8.63 5.92
CA SER A 44 -1.71 9.73 4.98
C SER A 44 -0.59 9.77 3.93
N SER A 45 0.51 9.04 4.09
CA SER A 45 1.66 9.09 3.19
C SER A 45 2.14 7.72 2.69
N ILE A 46 1.80 6.62 3.38
CA ILE A 46 2.19 5.27 2.97
C ILE A 46 1.23 4.71 1.92
N LEU A 47 1.82 4.21 0.83
CA LEU A 47 1.15 3.38 -0.16
C LEU A 47 1.63 1.93 -0.01
N TYR A 48 0.71 1.02 0.33
CA TYR A 48 1.02 -0.40 0.39
C TYR A 48 1.46 -0.92 -0.99
N GLY A 49 2.49 -1.75 -1.01
CA GLY A 49 3.04 -2.37 -2.21
C GLY A 49 4.01 -1.48 -3.00
N LEU A 50 4.25 -0.24 -2.56
CA LEU A 50 5.12 0.69 -3.28
C LEU A 50 6.58 0.18 -3.40
N ASN A 51 7.07 -0.54 -2.39
CA ASN A 51 8.39 -1.19 -2.40
C ASN A 51 8.52 -2.23 -3.53
N TRP A 52 7.44 -2.92 -3.90
CA TRP A 52 7.42 -3.88 -4.99
C TRP A 52 7.07 -3.24 -6.34
N ALA A 53 6.26 -2.18 -6.32
CA ALA A 53 5.75 -1.54 -7.53
C ALA A 53 6.67 -0.45 -8.12
N ASP A 54 7.68 0.05 -7.38
CA ASP A 54 8.50 1.21 -7.81
C ASP A 54 9.11 1.05 -9.21
N GLU A 55 9.72 -0.09 -9.50
CA GLU A 55 10.33 -0.35 -10.82
C GLU A 55 9.26 -0.39 -11.93
N SER A 56 8.15 -1.10 -11.69
CA SER A 56 7.07 -1.24 -12.68
C SER A 56 6.35 0.08 -12.95
N ILE A 57 6.12 0.89 -11.91
CA ILE A 57 5.54 2.23 -12.04
C ILE A 57 6.42 3.12 -12.92
N ARG A 58 7.74 3.07 -12.71
CA ARG A 58 8.70 3.84 -13.52
C ARG A 58 8.75 3.36 -14.96
N SER A 59 8.83 2.04 -15.17
CA SER A 59 8.96 1.47 -16.52
C SER A 59 7.69 1.65 -17.35
N MET A 60 6.52 1.55 -16.72
CA MET A 60 5.22 1.71 -17.40
C MET A 60 4.76 3.17 -17.45
N ASN A 61 5.40 4.06 -16.69
CA ASN A 61 4.95 5.43 -16.47
C ASN A 61 3.47 5.48 -16.03
N GLU A 62 3.07 4.56 -15.16
CA GLU A 62 1.70 4.43 -14.69
C GLU A 62 1.67 3.78 -13.30
N ALA A 63 0.86 4.33 -12.40
CA ALA A 63 0.53 3.70 -11.13
C ALA A 63 -0.99 3.53 -11.01
N ILE A 64 -1.43 2.35 -10.59
CA ILE A 64 -2.84 2.05 -10.32
C ILE A 64 -3.04 2.07 -8.80
N VAL A 65 -3.97 2.90 -8.32
CA VAL A 65 -4.25 3.02 -6.88
C VAL A 65 -5.57 2.30 -6.56
N VAL A 66 -5.52 1.37 -5.61
CA VAL A 66 -6.67 0.60 -5.10
C VAL A 66 -6.88 0.84 -3.59
N GLU A 67 -7.96 0.31 -3.02
CA GLU A 67 -8.33 0.63 -1.63
C GLU A 67 -7.52 -0.15 -0.60
N GLY A 68 -7.29 -1.45 -0.83
CA GLY A 68 -6.72 -2.35 0.17
C GLY A 68 -5.53 -3.17 -0.32
N TYR A 69 -4.75 -3.69 0.62
CA TYR A 69 -3.62 -4.58 0.33
C TYR A 69 -4.04 -5.88 -0.36
N MET A 70 -5.27 -6.38 -0.14
CA MET A 70 -5.74 -7.61 -0.80
C MET A 70 -5.87 -7.43 -2.30
N ASP A 71 -6.31 -6.24 -2.74
CA ASP A 71 -6.42 -5.91 -4.16
C ASP A 71 -5.04 -5.84 -4.80
N VAL A 72 -4.06 -5.26 -4.09
CA VAL A 72 -2.65 -5.21 -4.53
C VAL A 72 -2.05 -6.61 -4.64
N ILE A 73 -2.21 -7.45 -3.60
CA ILE A 73 -1.70 -8.83 -3.60
C ILE A 73 -2.29 -9.59 -4.79
N SER A 74 -3.62 -9.54 -4.95
CA SER A 74 -4.29 -10.22 -6.06
C SER A 74 -3.84 -9.69 -7.42
N ALA A 75 -3.65 -8.37 -7.57
CA ALA A 75 -3.22 -7.78 -8.83
C ALA A 75 -1.79 -8.22 -9.20
N HIS A 76 -0.88 -8.19 -8.22
CA HIS A 76 0.52 -8.62 -8.40
C HIS A 76 0.60 -10.11 -8.73
N GLU A 77 -0.21 -10.97 -8.09
CA GLU A 77 -0.32 -12.40 -8.42
C GLU A 77 -0.77 -12.65 -9.88
N HIS A 78 -1.48 -11.70 -10.49
CA HIS A 78 -1.93 -11.78 -11.88
C HIS A 78 -1.06 -10.94 -12.85
N GLY A 79 0.11 -10.48 -12.41
CA GLY A 79 1.09 -9.78 -13.26
C GLY A 79 0.88 -8.27 -13.38
N PHE A 80 -0.09 -7.68 -12.67
CA PHE A 80 -0.25 -6.23 -12.57
C PHE A 80 0.62 -5.70 -11.43
N THR A 81 1.89 -5.44 -11.72
CA THR A 81 2.91 -5.10 -10.71
C THR A 81 3.04 -3.60 -10.42
N ASN A 82 2.31 -2.73 -11.14
CA ASN A 82 2.28 -1.28 -10.93
C ASN A 82 1.12 -0.81 -10.01
N VAL A 83 0.55 -1.72 -9.21
CA VAL A 83 -0.61 -1.47 -8.34
C VAL A 83 -0.19 -1.19 -6.89
N VAL A 84 -0.80 -0.20 -6.25
CA VAL A 84 -0.55 0.21 -4.85
C VAL A 84 -1.85 0.56 -4.11
N ALA A 85 -1.86 0.59 -2.77
CA ALA A 85 -3.09 0.89 -2.00
C ALA A 85 -2.95 1.95 -0.88
N SER A 86 -4.02 2.71 -0.65
CA SER A 86 -4.12 3.73 0.43
C SER A 86 -4.64 3.19 1.78
N MET A 87 -4.89 1.89 1.91
CA MET A 87 -5.16 1.18 3.18
C MET A 87 -6.26 1.80 4.07
N GLY A 88 -7.43 2.08 3.47
CA GLY A 88 -8.59 2.56 4.22
C GLY A 88 -8.55 4.05 4.60
N THR A 89 -7.74 4.85 3.92
CA THR A 89 -7.88 6.31 3.88
C THR A 89 -8.16 6.78 2.45
N ALA A 90 -8.82 7.92 2.33
CA ALA A 90 -8.87 8.66 1.07
C ALA A 90 -7.45 8.95 0.58
N VAL A 91 -7.26 8.96 -0.74
CA VAL A 91 -5.98 9.33 -1.36
C VAL A 91 -5.66 10.79 -1.00
N THR A 92 -4.45 11.02 -0.50
CA THR A 92 -4.00 12.32 -0.02
C THR A 92 -3.05 12.97 -1.02
N GLN A 93 -2.75 14.26 -0.82
CA GLN A 93 -1.71 14.95 -1.58
C GLN A 93 -0.31 14.36 -1.33
N ASN A 94 -0.05 13.76 -0.17
CA ASN A 94 1.23 13.12 0.12
C ASN A 94 1.40 11.82 -0.69
N HIS A 95 0.32 11.05 -0.87
CA HIS A 95 0.31 9.89 -1.78
C HIS A 95 0.60 10.32 -3.21
N LEU A 96 -0.15 11.32 -3.71
CA LEU A 96 0.01 11.84 -5.07
C LEU A 96 1.40 12.41 -5.30
N GLY A 97 1.93 13.18 -4.34
CA GLY A 97 3.27 13.73 -4.41
C GLY A 97 4.36 12.64 -4.45
N THR A 98 4.13 11.50 -3.79
CA THR A 98 5.05 10.35 -3.85
C THR A 98 5.04 9.71 -5.22
N LEU A 99 3.87 9.42 -5.78
CA LEU A 99 3.74 8.84 -7.13
C LEU A 99 4.25 9.80 -8.21
N ALA A 100 3.95 11.10 -8.10
CA ALA A 100 4.38 12.12 -9.05
C ALA A 100 5.91 12.30 -9.12
N ARG A 101 6.66 11.94 -8.06
CA ARG A 101 8.14 11.92 -8.09
C ARG A 101 8.70 10.68 -8.79
N MET A 102 7.89 9.64 -8.96
CA MET A 102 8.30 8.38 -9.60
C MET A 102 7.98 8.38 -11.09
N LEU A 103 6.88 9.03 -11.47
CA LEU A 103 6.47 9.18 -12.86
C LEU A 103 7.31 10.27 -13.56
N PRO A 104 7.88 10.01 -14.75
CA PRO A 104 8.58 11.02 -15.52
C PRO A 104 7.71 12.27 -15.74
N ARG A 105 8.32 13.45 -15.60
CA ARG A 105 7.68 14.71 -15.95
C ARG A 105 7.52 14.77 -17.46
N VAL A 106 6.30 14.97 -17.92
CA VAL A 106 6.05 15.40 -19.29
C VAL A 106 6.52 16.85 -19.39
N GLU A 107 7.75 17.04 -19.86
CA GLU A 107 8.21 18.37 -20.30
C GLU A 107 7.55 18.69 -21.65
N LYS A 108 7.07 19.94 -21.79
CA LYS A 108 6.54 20.46 -23.05
C LYS A 108 7.66 20.89 -23.97
#